data_AF-A0A353YBV1-F1
#
_entry.id   AF-A0A353YBV1-F1
#
_cell.length_a   1.000
_cell.length_b   1.000
_cell.length_c   1.000
_cell.angle_alpha   90.00
_cell.angle_beta   90.00
_cell.angle_gamma   90.00
#
_symmetry.space_group_name_H-M   'P 1'
#
loop_
_entity.id
_entity.type
_entity.pdbx_description
1 polymer ?
#
loop_
_entity_poly.entity_id
_entity_poly.type
_entity_poly.pdbx_seq_one_letter_code
_entity_poly.pdbx_strand_id
1 'polypeptide(L)'
;ASDVYKRQTLPNVKWALVYGVLLCNARAMGEFGATITFVSNIPGQTQTLPTLIYTFTQVPGGDAGALRLTLISLAISLTAILASEWLAREVGRRVRAD
;
A
#
# COMPACT_ATOMS: atom_id res chain seq x y z
N ALA A 1 0.84 20.07 -27.11
CA ALA A 1 1.50 20.03 -25.79
C ALA A 1 1.13 18.76 -25.00
N SER A 2 -0.15 18.40 -24.90
CA SER A 2 -0.63 17.20 -24.19
C SER A 2 -0.13 15.87 -24.78
N ASP A 3 0.05 15.77 -26.11
CA ASP A 3 0.46 14.53 -26.77
C ASP A 3 1.90 14.12 -26.44
N VAL A 4 2.81 15.09 -26.32
CA VAL A 4 4.21 14.83 -25.94
C VAL A 4 4.29 14.26 -24.52
N TYR A 5 3.53 14.84 -23.58
CA TYR A 5 3.49 14.36 -22.20
C TYR A 5 2.99 12.90 -22.10
N LYS A 6 1.88 12.57 -22.77
CA LYS A 6 1.29 11.23 -22.72
C LYS A 6 2.16 10.17 -23.41
N ARG A 7 2.89 10.55 -24.46
CA ARG A 7 3.59 9.60 -25.33
C ARG A 7 5.10 9.49 -25.07
N GLN A 8 5.73 10.53 -24.51
CA GLN A 8 7.15 10.52 -24.15
C GLN A 8 7.36 10.51 -22.64
N THR A 9 6.70 11.40 -21.88
CA THR A 9 7.00 11.55 -20.44
C THR A 9 6.37 10.45 -19.58
N LEU A 10 5.07 10.18 -19.77
CA LEU A 10 4.33 9.15 -19.02
C LEU A 10 4.98 7.75 -19.07
N PRO A 11 5.35 7.21 -20.25
CA PRO A 11 5.95 5.88 -20.33
C PRO A 11 7.38 5.82 -19.78
N ASN A 12 8.07 6.95 -19.64
CA ASN A 12 9.41 7.01 -19.05
C ASN A 12 9.35 7.07 -17.51
N VAL A 13 8.38 7.79 -16.95
CA VAL A 13 8.21 7.96 -15.48
C VAL A 13 7.46 6.81 -14.82
N LYS A 14 6.81 5.91 -15.59
CA LYS A 14 6.02 4.79 -15.05
C LYS A 14 6.75 3.98 -13.95
N TRP A 15 8.06 3.82 -14.05
CA TRP A 15 8.89 3.13 -13.06
C TRP A 15 8.94 3.88 -11.73
N ALA A 16 9.28 5.17 -11.79
CA ALA A 16 9.30 6.04 -10.61
C ALA A 16 7.92 6.12 -9.95
N LEU A 17 6.83 6.08 -10.72
CA LEU A 17 5.47 6.05 -10.19
C LEU A 17 5.19 4.75 -9.42
N VAL A 18 5.54 3.59 -9.99
CA VAL A 18 5.35 2.28 -9.36
C VAL A 18 6.12 2.19 -8.04
N TYR A 19 7.39 2.61 -8.01
CA TYR A 19 8.17 2.71 -6.77
C TYR A 19 7.57 3.73 -5.78
N GLY A 20 7.06 4.85 -6.27
CA GLY A 20 6.36 5.84 -5.44
C GLY A 20 5.12 5.25 -4.75
N VAL A 21 4.31 4.48 -5.47
CA VAL A 21 3.12 3.81 -4.93
C VAL A 21 3.51 2.78 -3.86
N LEU A 22 4.54 1.99 -4.11
CA LEU A 22 5.12 1.05 -3.14
C LEU A 22 5.55 1.74 -1.84
N LEU A 23 6.35 2.81 -1.96
CA LEU A 23 6.84 3.58 -0.83
C LEU A 23 5.70 4.25 -0.06
N CYS A 24 4.70 4.77 -0.78
CA CYS A 24 3.54 5.40 -0.17
C CYS A 24 2.68 4.38 0.60
N ASN A 25 2.50 3.16 0.07
CA ASN A 25 1.84 2.07 0.77
C ASN A 25 2.58 1.70 2.07
N ALA A 26 3.90 1.49 1.99
CA ALA A 26 4.72 1.20 3.16
C ALA A 26 4.65 2.33 4.21
N ARG A 27 4.66 3.59 3.77
CA ARG A 27 4.53 4.75 4.65
C ARG A 27 3.16 4.77 5.34
N ALA A 28 2.08 4.59 4.60
CA ALA A 28 0.70 4.61 5.11
C ALA A 28 0.48 3.54 6.19
N MET A 29 1.08 2.35 6.03
CA MET A 29 1.04 1.32 7.07
C MET A 29 1.78 1.73 8.35
N GLY A 30 2.84 2.52 8.21
CA GLY A 30 3.63 3.05 9.33
C GLY A 30 3.02 4.27 10.03
N GLU A 31 2.00 4.92 9.45
CA GLU A 31 1.36 6.11 10.05
C GLU A 31 0.43 5.81 11.24
N PHE A 32 0.39 4.56 11.72
CA PHE A 32 -0.40 4.13 12.87
C PHE A 32 -0.34 5.12 14.06
N GLY A 33 0.87 5.52 14.46
CA GLY A 33 1.09 6.40 15.61
C GLY A 33 0.58 7.82 15.40
N ALA A 34 0.76 8.37 14.19
CA ALA A 34 0.24 9.68 13.84
C ALA A 34 -1.29 9.68 13.83
N THR A 35 -1.92 8.65 13.25
CA THR A 35 -3.38 8.56 13.16
C THR A 35 -4.04 8.45 14.54
N ILE A 36 -3.55 7.55 15.41
CA ILE A 36 -4.18 7.36 16.73
C ILE A 36 -4.01 8.59 17.64
N THR A 37 -2.91 9.33 17.50
CA THR A 37 -2.63 10.53 18.32
C THR A 37 -3.47 11.73 17.90
N PHE A 38 -3.67 11.95 16.60
CA PHE A 38 -4.34 13.16 16.09
C PHE A 38 -5.83 12.98 15.79
N VAL A 39 -6.24 11.81 15.31
CA VAL A 39 -7.59 11.55 14.78
C VAL A 39 -8.40 10.64 15.71
N SER A 40 -7.75 10.04 16.72
CA SER A 40 -8.33 9.00 17.58
C SER A 40 -8.78 7.77 16.77
N ASN A 41 -9.38 6.78 17.44
CA ASN A 41 -9.82 5.52 16.85
C ASN A 41 -11.32 5.31 17.06
N ILE A 42 -12.13 6.03 16.28
CA ILE A 42 -13.60 5.96 16.33
C ILE A 42 -14.07 4.85 15.37
N PRO A 43 -14.73 3.78 15.86
CA PRO A 43 -15.22 2.70 15.01
C PRO A 43 -16.14 3.21 13.90
N GLY A 44 -15.87 2.80 12.65
CA GLY A 44 -16.69 3.16 11.49
C GLY A 44 -16.50 4.59 10.93
N GLN A 45 -15.64 5.42 11.52
CA GLN A 45 -15.37 6.78 11.02
C GLN A 45 -13.89 6.99 10.71
N THR A 46 -13.02 6.79 11.69
CA THR A 46 -11.58 7.08 11.58
C THR A 46 -10.71 5.84 11.72
N GLN A 47 -11.34 4.68 11.76
CA GLN A 47 -10.68 3.41 11.96
C GLN A 47 -9.99 2.95 10.68
N THR A 48 -8.69 2.67 10.80
CA THR A 48 -7.87 2.11 9.73
C THR A 48 -7.49 0.68 10.08
N LEU A 49 -6.98 -0.10 9.11
CA LEU A 49 -6.51 -1.46 9.36
C LEU A 49 -5.50 -1.54 10.53
N PRO A 50 -4.46 -0.67 10.60
CA PRO A 50 -3.54 -0.66 11.74
C PRO A 50 -4.21 -0.36 13.09
N THR A 51 -5.11 0.63 13.14
CA THR A 51 -5.78 0.98 14.41
C THR A 51 -6.80 -0.08 14.85
N LEU A 52 -7.42 -0.79 13.90
CA LEU A 52 -8.29 -1.91 14.19
C LEU A 52 -7.52 -3.13 14.74
N ILE A 53 -6.37 -3.47 14.13
CA ILE A 53 -5.49 -4.54 14.66
C ILE A 53 -5.10 -4.22 16.10
N TYR A 54 -4.67 -2.98 16.37
CA TYR A 54 -4.33 -2.53 17.73
C TYR A 54 -5.53 -2.64 18.68
N THR A 55 -6.74 -2.30 18.23
CA THR A 55 -7.94 -2.42 19.08
C THR A 55 -8.19 -3.87 19.48
N PHE A 56 -8.04 -4.83 18.55
CA PHE A 56 -8.23 -6.25 18.86
C PHE A 56 -7.19 -6.80 19.84
N THR A 57 -5.96 -6.30 19.84
CA THR A 57 -4.94 -6.74 20.81
C THR A 57 -5.16 -6.18 22.22
N GLN A 58 -5.95 -5.11 22.36
CA GLN A 58 -6.31 -4.55 23.67
C GLN A 58 -7.53 -5.24 24.32
N VAL A 59 -8.26 -6.07 23.57
CA VAL A 59 -9.46 -6.77 24.07
C VAL A 59 -9.10 -8.19 24.51
N PRO A 60 -9.47 -8.64 25.73
CA PRO A 60 -9.25 -10.01 26.16
C PRO A 60 -9.88 -11.02 25.19
N GLY A 61 -9.07 -11.95 24.66
CA GLY A 61 -9.51 -12.95 23.67
C GLY A 61 -9.56 -12.45 22.21
N GLY A 62 -9.10 -11.22 21.94
CA GLY A 62 -9.07 -10.63 20.59
C GLY A 62 -7.90 -11.08 19.70
N ASP A 63 -6.96 -11.88 20.22
CA ASP A 63 -5.73 -12.28 19.52
C ASP A 63 -5.98 -12.95 18.17
N ALA A 64 -6.99 -13.82 18.10
CA ALA A 64 -7.37 -14.48 16.85
C ALA A 64 -7.88 -13.47 15.80
N GLY A 65 -8.60 -12.43 16.23
CA GLY A 65 -9.06 -11.34 15.36
C GLY A 65 -7.90 -10.46 14.88
N ALA A 66 -7.01 -10.08 15.80
CA ALA A 66 -5.81 -9.32 15.48
C ALA A 66 -4.90 -10.05 14.49
N LEU A 67 -4.69 -11.35 14.68
CA LEU A 67 -3.86 -12.17 13.80
C LEU A 67 -4.47 -12.28 12.39
N ARG A 68 -5.78 -12.50 12.28
CA ARG A 68 -6.48 -12.54 10.98
C ARG A 68 -6.31 -11.23 10.21
N LEU A 69 -6.53 -10.09 10.87
CA LEU A 69 -6.37 -8.78 10.24
C LEU A 69 -4.91 -8.47 9.88
N THR A 70 -3.96 -8.92 10.71
CA THR A 70 -2.52 -8.77 10.43
C THR A 70 -2.13 -9.56 9.17
N LEU A 71 -2.62 -10.80 9.03
CA LEU A 71 -2.40 -11.60 7.83
C LEU A 71 -3.03 -10.98 6.58
N ILE A 72 -4.24 -10.40 6.70
CA ILE A 72 -4.89 -9.68 5.59
C ILE A 72 -4.05 -8.46 5.19
N SER A 73 -3.61 -7.66 6.16
CA SER A 73 -2.75 -6.50 5.93
C SER A 73 -1.45 -6.90 5.22
N LEU A 74 -0.79 -7.95 5.71
CA LEU A 74 0.42 -8.50 5.10
C LEU A 74 0.17 -8.98 3.66
N ALA A 75 -0.93 -9.70 3.43
CA ALA A 75 -1.31 -10.17 2.10
C ALA A 75 -1.54 -9.00 1.13
N ILE A 76 -2.17 -7.91 1.57
CA ILE A 76 -2.36 -6.70 0.76
C ILE A 76 -1.01 -6.09 0.37
N SER A 77 -0.08 -5.93 1.33
CA SER A 77 1.25 -5.38 1.05
C SER A 77 2.05 -6.24 0.09
N LEU A 78 2.06 -7.56 0.32
CA LEU A 78 2.76 -8.50 -0.56
C LEU A 78 2.15 -8.50 -1.96
N THR A 79 0.82 -8.44 -2.07
CA THR A 79 0.14 -8.35 -3.37
C THR A 79 0.50 -7.06 -4.10
N ALA A 80 0.58 -5.92 -3.39
CA ALA A 80 1.02 -4.66 -3.99
C ALA A 80 2.46 -4.75 -4.51
N ILE A 81 3.36 -5.41 -3.76
CA ILE A 81 4.74 -5.63 -4.19
C ILE A 81 4.81 -6.55 -5.40
N LEU A 82 4.11 -7.69 -5.36
CA LEU A 82 4.10 -8.65 -6.46
C LEU A 82 3.47 -8.07 -7.73
N ALA A 83 2.40 -7.30 -7.60
CA ALA A 83 1.77 -6.60 -8.72
C ALA A 83 2.73 -5.57 -9.34
N SER A 84 3.44 -4.82 -8.50
CA SER A 84 4.48 -3.89 -8.94
C SER A 84 5.59 -4.61 -9.70
N GLU A 85 6.12 -5.71 -9.16
CA GLU A 85 7.15 -6.53 -9.80
C GLU A 85 6.68 -7.16 -11.10
N TRP A 86 5.42 -7.60 -11.18
CA TRP A 86 4.86 -8.18 -12.40
C TRP A 86 4.70 -7.12 -13.50
N LEU A 87 4.14 -5.96 -13.17
CA LEU A 87 4.06 -4.81 -14.08
C LEU A 87 5.46 -4.38 -14.52
N ALA A 88 6.43 -4.48 -13.61
CA ALA A 88 7.81 -4.17 -13.91
C ALA A 88 8.46 -5.16 -14.89
N ARG A 89 8.14 -6.45 -14.79
CA ARG A 89 8.71 -7.47 -15.67
C ARG A 89 8.10 -7.43 -17.07
N GLU A 90 6.77 -7.29 -17.18
CA GLU A 90 6.07 -7.33 -18.47
C GLU A 90 6.50 -6.17 -19.39
N VAL A 91 6.80 -5.01 -18.80
CA VAL A 91 7.17 -3.82 -19.57
C VAL A 91 8.66 -3.75 -19.87
N GLY A 92 9.53 -4.31 -19.01
CA GLY A 92 10.94 -4.51 -19.32
C GLY A 92 11.14 -5.43 -20.54
N ARG A 93 10.23 -6.38 -20.75
CA ARG A 93 10.20 -7.24 -21.95
C ARG A 93 9.90 -6.45 -23.24
N ARG A 94 9.18 -5.33 -23.15
CA ARG A 94 8.88 -4.46 -24.30
C ARG A 94 10.03 -3.51 -24.64
N VAL A 95 10.77 -3.01 -23.65
CA VAL A 95 11.94 -2.13 -23.87
C VAL A 95 13.13 -2.88 -24.50
N ARG A 96 13.20 -4.20 -24.32
CA ARG A 96 14.26 -5.05 -24.91
C ARG A 96 13.91 -5.60 -26.29
N ALA A 97 12.70 -5.32 -26.78
CA ALA A 97 12.20 -5.76 -28.08
C ALA A 97 12.24 -4.65 -29.15
N ASP A 98 12.64 -3.43 -28.76
CA ASP A 98 13.01 -2.30 -29.62
C ASP A 98 14.54 -2.18 -29.65
#